data_AF-A0A136KL12-F1
#
_entry.id   AF-A0A136KL12-F1
#
_cell.length_a   1.000
_cell.length_b   1.000
_cell.length_c   1.000
_cell.angle_alpha   90.00
_cell.angle_beta   90.00
_cell.angle_gamma   90.00
#
_symmetry.space_group_name_H-M   'P 1'
#
loop_
_entity.id
_entity.type
_entity.pdbx_description
1 polymer ?
#
loop_
_entity_poly.entity_id
_entity_poly.type
_entity_poly.pdbx_seq_one_letter_code
_entity_poly.pdbx_strand_id
1 'polypeptide(L)' 'LHLTVIKRIPSEAGLGGASSDAAGLLRAVPLLTRSRASEFELSEIARAVGADVPFYLSWGGRRRPKGTESD' A
#
# COMPACT_ATOMS: atom_id res chain seq x y z
N LEU A 1 -1.48 17.37 0.84
CA LEU A 1 -0.41 16.53 0.26
C LEU A 1 -0.37 16.76 -1.24
N HIS A 2 0.82 16.89 -1.82
CA HIS A 2 1.00 16.88 -3.28
C HIS A 2 1.76 15.60 -3.65
N LEU A 3 1.29 14.87 -4.65
CA LEU A 3 1.81 13.56 -5.03
C LEU A 3 2.09 13.55 -6.53
N THR A 4 3.22 12.95 -6.92
CA THR A 4 3.61 12.80 -8.33
C THR A 4 4.00 11.35 -8.56
N VAL A 5 3.39 10.71 -9.55
CA VAL A 5 3.70 9.35 -9.94
C VAL A 5 4.51 9.40 -11.24
N ILE A 6 5.73 8.88 -11.20
CA ILE A 6 6.57 8.74 -12.39
C ILE A 6 6.35 7.34 -12.95
N LYS A 7 5.55 7.25 -14.02
CA LYS A 7 5.20 5.96 -14.64
C LYS A 7 6.41 5.40 -15.41
N ARG A 8 7.02 4.36 -14.83
CA ARG A 8 8.00 3.50 -15.53
C ARG A 8 7.33 2.28 -16.17
N ILE A 9 6.28 1.78 -15.54
CA ILE A 9 5.43 0.73 -16.09
C ILE A 9 4.38 1.41 -16.98
N PRO A 10 4.31 1.08 -18.28
CA PRO A 10 3.28 1.59 -19.17
C PRO A 10 1.88 1.27 -18.64
N SER A 11 0.93 2.17 -18.88
CA SER A 11 -0.46 1.91 -18.56
C SER A 11 -0.96 0.66 -19.30
N GLU A 12 -1.84 -0.11 -18.65
CA GLU A 12 -2.53 -1.28 -19.23
C GLU A 12 -1.60 -2.41 -19.73
N ALA A 13 -0.32 -2.40 -19.38
CA ALA A 13 0.63 -3.46 -19.74
C ALA A 13 0.37 -4.82 -19.07
N GLY A 14 -0.70 -4.95 -18.27
CA GLY A 14 -1.01 -6.18 -17.51
C GLY A 14 -0.07 -6.48 -16.34
N LEU A 15 0.81 -5.54 -15.96
CA LEU A 15 1.85 -5.74 -14.94
C LEU A 15 1.48 -5.16 -13.56
N GLY A 16 0.22 -4.74 -13.36
CA GLY A 16 -0.26 -4.22 -12.07
C GLY A 16 0.41 -2.92 -11.59
N GLY A 17 0.96 -2.11 -12.50
CA GLY A 17 1.67 -0.87 -12.14
C GLY A 17 0.82 0.11 -11.33
N ALA A 18 -0.43 0.34 -11.73
CA ALA A 18 -1.34 1.23 -11.00
C ALA A 18 -1.70 0.69 -9.59
N SER A 19 -1.90 -0.62 -9.47
CA SER A 19 -2.19 -1.27 -8.18
C SER A 19 -1.00 -1.20 -7.23
N SER A 20 0.22 -1.33 -7.76
CA SER A 20 1.46 -1.13 -7.01
C SER A 20 1.65 0.32 -6.55
N ASP A 21 1.37 1.30 -7.43
CA ASP A 21 1.40 2.72 -7.09
C ASP A 21 0.42 3.04 -5.93
N ALA A 22 -0.82 2.53 -6.01
CA ALA A 22 -1.84 2.69 -4.98
C ALA A 22 -1.42 2.07 -3.64
N ALA A 23 -0.91 0.83 -3.65
CA ALA A 23 -0.40 0.16 -2.47
C ALA A 23 0.78 0.92 -1.83
N GLY A 24 1.66 1.50 -2.64
CA GLY A 24 2.75 2.36 -2.19
C GLY A 24 2.23 3.59 -1.44
N LEU A 25 1.21 4.25 -1.99
CA LEU A 25 0.59 5.41 -1.36
C LEU A 25 -0.09 5.05 -0.04
N LEU A 26 -0.86 3.95 0.00
CA LEU A 26 -1.54 3.49 1.22
C LEU A 26 -0.56 3.19 2.36
N ARG A 27 0.67 2.74 2.05
CA ARG A 27 1.74 2.61 3.05
C ARG A 27 2.33 3.95 3.49
N ALA A 28 2.47 4.90 2.57
CA ALA A 28 3.14 6.17 2.85
C ALA A 28 2.25 7.16 3.61
N VAL A 29 0.95 7.21 3.31
CA VAL A 29 0.03 8.20 3.89
C VAL A 29 0.02 8.19 5.41
N PRO A 30 -0.13 7.04 6.11
CA PRO A 30 -0.10 7.03 7.58
C PRO A 30 1.21 7.56 8.16
N LEU A 31 2.34 7.30 7.50
CA LEU A 31 3.66 7.78 7.91
C LEU A 31 3.78 9.30 7.75
N LEU A 32 3.26 9.84 6.64
CA LEU A 32 3.32 11.27 6.32
C LEU A 32 2.35 12.11 7.14
N THR A 33 1.22 11.54 7.54
CA THR A 33 0.18 12.25 8.30
C THR A 33 0.21 11.93 9.80
N ARG A 34 1.10 11.02 10.24
CA ARG A 34 1.14 10.47 11.60
C ARG A 34 -0.19 9.82 12.03
N SER A 35 -0.93 9.28 11.08
CA SER A 35 -2.16 8.53 11.35
C SER A 35 -1.86 7.13 11.87
N ARG A 36 -2.71 6.62 12.76
CA ARG A 36 -2.64 5.25 13.31
C ARG A 36 -3.61 4.31 12.57
N ALA A 37 -3.51 4.24 11.25
CA ALA A 37 -4.27 3.26 10.48
C ALA A 37 -3.74 1.85 10.76
N SER A 38 -4.63 0.95 11.18
CA SER A 38 -4.33 -0.47 11.37
C SER A 38 -4.10 -1.19 10.04
N GLU A 39 -3.44 -2.35 10.07
CA GLU A 39 -3.28 -3.19 8.89
C GLU A 39 -4.64 -3.60 8.28
N PHE A 40 -5.64 -3.82 9.14
CA PHE A 40 -6.99 -4.17 8.72
C PHE A 40 -7.66 -3.02 7.94
N GLU A 41 -7.60 -1.79 8.47
CA GLU A 41 -8.15 -0.62 7.78
C GLU A 41 -7.45 -0.36 6.45
N LEU A 42 -6.12 -0.47 6.40
CA LEU A 42 -5.37 -0.33 5.16
C LEU A 42 -5.73 -1.41 4.14
N SER A 43 -5.98 -2.64 4.59
CA SER A 43 -6.43 -3.74 3.73
C SER A 43 -7.83 -3.52 3.17
N GLU A 44 -8.77 -3.04 3.99
CA GLU A 44 -10.13 -2.72 3.52
C GLU A 44 -10.13 -1.56 2.52
N ILE A 45 -9.34 -0.52 2.78
CA ILE A 45 -9.16 0.58 1.82
C ILE A 45 -8.54 0.03 0.52
N ALA A 46 -7.50 -0.80 0.60
CA ALA A 46 -6.90 -1.40 -0.59
C ALA A 46 -7.92 -2.20 -1.41
N ARG A 47 -8.75 -3.01 -0.76
CA ARG A 47 -9.80 -3.79 -1.43
C ARG A 47 -10.83 -2.91 -2.12
N ALA A 48 -11.17 -1.77 -1.52
CA ALA A 48 -12.06 -0.77 -2.11
C ALA A 48 -11.43 -0.02 -3.29
N VAL A 49 -10.11 0.21 -3.27
CA VAL A 49 -9.39 0.87 -4.37
C VAL A 49 -9.26 -0.04 -5.60
N GLY A 50 -8.99 -1.33 -5.40
CA GLY A 50 -8.95 -2.28 -6.50
C GLY A 50 -8.61 -3.69 -6.04
N ALA A 51 -9.14 -4.69 -6.76
CA ALA A 51 -9.00 -6.10 -6.39
C ALA A 51 -7.53 -6.57 -6.27
N ASP A 52 -6.63 -6.01 -7.07
CA ASP A 52 -5.21 -6.37 -7.05
C ASP A 52 -4.40 -5.58 -6.00
N VAL A 53 -4.93 -4.48 -5.45
CA VAL A 53 -4.17 -3.61 -4.54
C VAL A 53 -3.77 -4.33 -3.24
N PRO A 54 -4.62 -5.15 -2.57
CA PRO A 54 -4.22 -5.91 -1.38
C PRO A 54 -3.00 -6.82 -1.60
N PHE A 55 -2.87 -7.42 -2.78
CA PHE A 55 -1.71 -8.22 -3.15
C PHE A 55 -0.43 -7.37 -3.14
N TYR A 56 -0.44 -6.19 -3.77
CA TYR A 56 0.72 -5.29 -3.75
C TYR A 56 0.94 -4.64 -2.39
N LEU A 57 -0.11 -4.47 -1.57
CA LEU A 57 -0.01 -3.91 -0.22
C LEU A 57 0.79 -4.83 0.70
N SER A 58 0.54 -6.14 0.62
CA SER A 58 1.19 -7.19 1.38
C SER A 58 2.58 -7.58 0.85
N TRP A 59 2.81 -7.54 -0.47
CA TRP A 59 4.09 -7.92 -1.08
C TRP A 59 5.16 -6.80 -1.00
N GLY A 60 4.76 -5.54 -1.18
CA GLY A 60 5.71 -4.42 -1.36
C GLY A 60 6.31 -3.81 -0.09
N GLY A 61 5.90 -4.26 1.10
CA GLY A 61 6.32 -3.69 2.38
C GLY A 61 7.24 -4.63 3.13
N ARG A 62 8.43 -4.15 3.52
CA ARG A 62 9.25 -4.78 4.56
C ARG A 62 8.36 -4.96 5.80
N ARG A 63 7.81 -6.17 6.00
CA ARG A 63 7.02 -6.50 7.17
C ARG A 63 7.91 -6.17 8.36
N ARG A 64 7.58 -5.15 9.15
CA ARG A 64 8.22 -5.06 10.46
C ARG A 64 7.88 -6.37 11.15
N PRO A 65 8.85 -7.12 11.69
CA PRO A 65 8.50 -8.23 12.55
C PRO A 65 7.54 -7.64 13.59
N LYS A 66 6.34 -8.22 13.70
CA LYS A 66 5.54 -7.97 14.90
C LYS A 66 6.47 -8.33 16.04
N GLY A 67 6.78 -7.34 16.89
CA GLY A 67 7.34 -7.68 18.19
C GLY A 67 6.42 -8.74 18.74
N THR A 68 6.95 -9.93 18.99
CA THR A 68 6.26 -10.90 19.81
C THR A 68 6.02 -10.18 21.13
N GLU A 69 4.78 -9.80 21.38
CA GLU A 69 4.31 -9.53 22.73
C GLU A 69 4.41 -10.88 23.45
N SER A 70 5.57 -11.09 24.05
CA SER A 70 5.75 -12.00 25.17
C SER A 70 5.66 -11.12 26.41
N ASP A 71 4.44 -11.05 26.96
CA ASP A 71 4.02 -10.93 28.38
C ASP A 71 2.67 -10.22 28.51
#